data_AF-A0A7J7THN8-F1
#
_entry.id   AF-A0A7J7THN8-F1
#
_cell.length_a   1.000
_cell.length_b   1.000
_cell.length_c   1.000
_cell.angle_alpha   90.00
_cell.angle_beta   90.00
_cell.angle_gamma   90.00
#
_symmetry.space_group_name_H-M   'P 1'
#
loop_
_entity.id
_entity.type
_entity.pdbx_description
1 polymer ?
#
loop_
_entity_poly.entity_id
_entity_poly.type
_entity_poly.pdbx_seq_one_letter_code
_entity_poly.pdbx_strand_id
1 'polypeptide(L)'
;MKFGATLKNCRHILECAKELDVQIIGVKFHVSSACKESQVYVHALSDARCVFDMAGEFGFTMNILDIGGGFTGTEFQLEEVNHVISPLLDVYFPEGSGIKIISEPGSYYVSSAFTLAVNIIAKKVVESDKFSSGVEKTGSDEPAFVYYMNDGVYGSFASKLSEDLNTIPEVHKKYKDDEPLFTSSLWGPSCDELDHIVEKCLLPELNVGDWLIFDNMGADSLHEPSAFNDRQRPAIYYMMSFSDWYEMQDAGITSDTMKNFFFVPSCIQLSQEDSFSTEA
;
A
#
# COMPACT_ATOMS: atom_id res chain seq x y z
N MET A 1 6.10 8.10 12.65
CA MET A 1 5.81 9.20 13.61
C MET A 1 4.30 9.29 13.80
N LYS A 2 3.78 9.51 15.02
CA LYS A 2 2.32 9.63 15.27
C LYS A 2 1.91 11.10 15.30
N PHE A 3 0.75 11.42 14.74
CA PHE A 3 0.18 12.77 14.70
C PHE A 3 -1.18 12.81 15.41
N GLY A 4 -1.61 14.00 15.83
CA GLY A 4 -2.89 14.23 16.50
C GLY A 4 -2.75 15.08 17.77
N ALA A 5 -3.87 15.59 18.26
CA ALA A 5 -3.95 16.32 19.52
C ALA A 5 -4.68 15.47 20.56
N THR A 6 -4.24 15.56 21.82
CA THR A 6 -4.99 14.97 22.95
C THR A 6 -6.28 15.74 23.18
N LEU A 7 -7.31 15.10 23.77
CA LEU A 7 -8.57 15.79 24.09
C LEU A 7 -8.38 17.09 24.88
N LYS A 8 -7.43 17.11 25.84
CA LYS A 8 -7.07 18.31 26.59
C LYS A 8 -6.56 19.42 25.67
N ASN A 9 -5.70 19.08 24.71
CA ASN A 9 -5.18 20.05 23.74
C ASN A 9 -6.25 20.46 22.73
N CYS A 10 -7.19 19.59 22.36
CA CYS A 10 -8.31 19.94 21.48
C CYS A 10 -9.13 21.09 22.05
N ARG A 11 -9.42 21.10 23.36
CA ARG A 11 -10.11 22.24 23.99
C ARG A 11 -9.34 23.55 23.83
N HIS A 12 -8.04 23.52 24.07
CA HIS A 12 -7.18 24.69 23.90
C HIS A 12 -7.11 25.15 22.43
N ILE A 13 -7.07 24.23 21.47
CA ILE A 13 -7.12 24.54 20.04
C ILE A 13 -8.44 25.22 19.67
N LEU A 14 -9.58 24.75 20.20
CA LEU A 14 -10.89 25.36 19.98
C LEU A 14 -10.96 26.79 20.55
N GLU A 15 -10.40 27.01 21.75
CA GLU A 15 -10.28 28.33 22.37
C GLU A 15 -9.46 29.29 21.49
N CYS A 16 -8.25 28.88 21.10
CA CYS A 16 -7.39 29.69 20.24
C CYS A 16 -8.01 29.95 18.87
N ALA A 17 -8.66 28.95 18.25
CA ALA A 17 -9.33 29.14 16.97
C ALA A 17 -10.47 30.15 17.07
N LYS A 18 -11.18 30.18 18.20
CA LYS A 18 -12.22 31.19 18.45
C LYS A 18 -11.63 32.59 18.58
N GLU A 19 -10.51 32.74 19.29
CA GLU A 19 -9.79 34.01 19.44
C GLU A 19 -9.20 34.52 18.11
N LEU A 20 -8.78 33.60 17.24
CA LEU A 20 -8.15 33.88 15.96
C LEU A 20 -9.15 33.97 14.79
N ASP A 21 -10.45 33.83 15.05
CA ASP A 21 -11.52 33.81 14.05
C ASP A 21 -11.31 32.73 12.95
N VAL A 22 -10.75 31.58 13.34
CA VAL A 22 -10.56 30.42 12.47
C VAL A 22 -11.74 29.48 12.61
N GLN A 23 -12.38 29.14 11.48
CA GLN A 23 -13.50 28.20 11.48
C GLN A 23 -13.00 26.76 11.64
N ILE A 24 -13.48 26.10 12.69
CA ILE A 24 -13.36 24.65 12.86
C ILE A 24 -14.69 24.02 12.48
N ILE A 25 -14.63 23.04 11.56
CA ILE A 25 -15.82 22.42 10.96
C ILE A 25 -15.91 20.92 11.21
N GLY A 26 -14.90 20.31 11.83
CA GLY A 26 -14.84 18.86 11.92
C GLY A 26 -13.69 18.30 12.74
N VAL A 27 -13.67 16.97 12.82
CA VAL A 27 -12.62 16.20 13.48
C VAL A 27 -12.07 15.19 12.49
N LYS A 28 -10.76 14.96 12.55
CA LYS A 28 -10.05 13.94 11.81
C LYS A 28 -9.32 13.00 12.77
N PHE A 29 -9.40 11.71 12.50
CA PHE A 29 -8.49 10.73 13.07
C PHE A 29 -8.01 9.75 12.00
N HIS A 30 -6.96 8.99 12.34
CA HIS A 30 -6.44 7.94 11.47
C HIS A 30 -6.04 6.76 12.34
N VAL A 31 -6.60 5.59 12.04
CA VAL A 31 -6.18 4.30 12.60
C VAL A 31 -5.43 3.58 11.48
N SER A 32 -4.22 3.11 11.75
CA SER A 32 -3.41 2.40 10.73
C SER A 32 -4.08 1.10 10.31
N SER A 33 -3.98 0.73 9.02
CA SER A 33 -4.43 -0.56 8.49
C SER A 33 -3.73 -1.76 9.15
N ALA A 34 -2.53 -1.56 9.71
CA ALA A 34 -1.82 -2.58 10.47
C ALA A 34 -2.37 -2.79 11.90
N CYS A 35 -3.27 -1.92 12.38
CA CYS A 35 -3.86 -2.03 13.70
C CYS A 35 -4.98 -3.08 13.72
N LYS A 36 -4.76 -4.18 14.45
CA LYS A 36 -5.75 -5.27 14.62
C LYS A 36 -6.68 -5.08 15.81
N GLU A 37 -6.51 -4.02 16.60
CA GLU A 37 -7.29 -3.77 17.81
C GLU A 37 -8.50 -2.89 17.50
N SER A 38 -9.67 -3.50 17.38
CA SER A 38 -10.93 -2.81 17.06
C SER A 38 -11.32 -1.74 18.08
N GLN A 39 -10.94 -1.90 19.35
CA GLN A 39 -11.23 -0.93 20.42
C GLN A 39 -10.64 0.47 20.15
N VAL A 40 -9.59 0.56 19.32
CA VAL A 40 -8.99 1.84 18.94
C VAL A 40 -9.98 2.72 18.17
N TYR A 41 -10.80 2.13 17.29
CA TYR A 41 -11.85 2.86 16.58
C TYR A 41 -12.94 3.37 17.54
N VAL A 42 -13.30 2.58 18.56
CA VAL A 42 -14.30 2.96 19.56
C VAL A 42 -13.84 4.21 20.33
N HIS A 43 -12.59 4.20 20.80
CA HIS A 43 -12.01 5.36 21.48
C HIS A 43 -11.91 6.57 20.56
N ALA A 44 -11.46 6.40 19.32
CA ALA A 44 -11.34 7.50 18.36
C ALA A 44 -12.69 8.18 18.07
N LEU A 45 -13.76 7.40 17.89
CA LEU A 45 -15.10 7.92 17.66
C LEU A 45 -15.69 8.61 18.90
N SER A 46 -15.48 8.04 20.09
CA SER A 46 -15.88 8.68 21.35
C SER A 46 -15.16 10.01 21.57
N ASP A 47 -13.86 10.06 21.29
CA ASP A 47 -13.06 11.29 21.39
C ASP A 47 -13.54 12.32 20.37
N ALA A 48 -13.82 11.91 19.13
CA ALA A 48 -14.38 12.79 18.12
C ALA A 48 -15.72 13.39 18.57
N ARG A 49 -16.62 12.58 19.13
CA ARG A 49 -17.90 13.06 19.68
C ARG A 49 -17.68 14.11 20.78
N CYS A 50 -16.76 13.86 21.70
CA CYS A 50 -16.39 14.81 22.75
C CYS A 50 -15.89 16.14 22.17
N VAL A 51 -15.06 16.11 21.12
CA VAL A 51 -14.57 17.33 20.46
C VAL A 51 -15.70 18.07 19.74
N PHE A 52 -16.62 17.37 19.08
CA PHE A 52 -17.81 18.01 18.49
C PHE A 52 -18.65 18.73 19.55
N ASP A 53 -18.84 18.11 20.72
CA ASP A 53 -19.59 18.71 21.83
C ASP A 53 -18.89 19.97 22.36
N MET A 54 -17.59 19.87 22.62
CA MET A 54 -16.77 21.02 23.03
C MET A 54 -16.82 22.15 21.99
N ALA A 55 -16.70 21.83 20.71
CA ALA A 55 -16.76 22.84 19.64
C ALA A 55 -18.12 23.55 19.58
N GLY A 56 -19.21 22.82 19.87
CA GLY A 56 -20.54 23.39 20.04
C GLY A 56 -20.62 24.42 21.17
N GLU A 57 -19.94 24.20 22.30
CA GLU A 57 -19.85 25.17 23.41
C GLU A 57 -19.22 26.51 22.98
N PHE A 58 -18.28 26.48 22.02
CA PHE A 58 -17.65 27.68 21.45
C PHE A 58 -18.45 28.30 20.28
N GLY A 59 -19.60 27.70 19.92
CA GLY A 59 -20.46 28.14 18.85
C GLY A 59 -19.95 27.81 17.45
N PHE A 60 -19.08 26.81 17.29
CA PHE A 60 -18.69 26.30 15.98
C PHE A 60 -19.81 25.44 15.38
N THR A 61 -19.94 25.48 14.05
CA THR A 61 -20.85 24.60 13.31
C THR A 61 -20.06 23.43 12.75
N MET A 62 -20.10 22.30 13.46
CA MET A 62 -19.39 21.09 13.07
C MET A 62 -20.24 20.26 12.10
N ASN A 63 -19.68 19.93 10.93
CA ASN A 63 -20.41 19.23 9.86
C ASN A 63 -19.58 18.19 9.11
N ILE A 64 -18.32 17.94 9.50
CA ILE A 64 -17.48 16.91 8.86
C ILE A 64 -16.81 16.02 9.92
N LEU A 65 -16.90 14.70 9.72
CA LEU A 65 -16.09 13.71 10.42
C LEU A 65 -15.23 12.96 9.40
N ASP A 66 -13.93 12.98 9.58
CA ASP A 66 -12.97 12.22 8.77
C ASP A 66 -12.40 11.04 9.57
N ILE A 67 -12.71 9.83 9.11
CA ILE A 67 -12.29 8.57 9.75
C ILE A 67 -10.92 8.07 9.27
N GLY A 68 -10.28 8.79 8.35
CA GLY A 68 -8.98 8.44 7.78
C GLY A 68 -9.07 7.35 6.72
N GLY A 69 -7.93 6.69 6.49
CA GLY A 69 -7.69 5.84 5.31
C GLY A 69 -7.07 4.49 5.59
N GLY A 70 -7.13 4.00 6.83
CA GLY A 70 -6.50 2.77 7.29
C GLY A 70 -7.13 1.49 6.76
N PHE A 71 -7.33 1.38 5.46
CA PHE A 71 -7.95 0.25 4.79
C PHE A 71 -6.92 -0.47 3.91
N THR A 72 -6.86 -1.79 4.01
CA THR A 72 -5.85 -2.62 3.31
C THR A 72 -6.17 -2.85 1.84
N GLY A 73 -7.44 -2.73 1.45
CA GLY A 73 -7.94 -3.13 0.13
C GLY A 73 -8.67 -4.48 0.14
N THR A 74 -8.62 -5.24 1.24
CA THR A 74 -9.33 -6.51 1.37
C THR A 74 -10.74 -6.31 1.89
N GLU A 75 -11.71 -7.05 1.32
CA GLU A 75 -13.12 -7.00 1.74
C GLU A 75 -13.27 -7.35 3.22
N PHE A 76 -12.61 -8.42 3.66
CA PHE A 76 -12.64 -8.87 5.06
C PHE A 76 -12.26 -7.75 6.04
N GLN A 77 -11.17 -7.02 5.78
CA GLN A 77 -10.73 -5.94 6.67
C GLN A 77 -11.71 -4.77 6.68
N LEU A 78 -12.29 -4.44 5.53
CA LEU A 78 -13.30 -3.38 5.45
C LEU A 78 -14.58 -3.77 6.20
N GLU A 79 -15.03 -5.02 6.09
CA GLU A 79 -16.18 -5.55 6.83
C GLU A 79 -15.95 -5.54 8.35
N GLU A 80 -14.77 -5.97 8.81
CA GLU A 80 -14.41 -5.93 10.23
C GLU A 80 -14.46 -4.50 10.79
N VAL A 81 -13.89 -3.53 10.06
CA VAL A 81 -13.94 -2.12 10.46
C VAL A 81 -15.38 -1.63 10.47
N ASN A 82 -16.15 -1.90 9.41
CA ASN A 82 -17.55 -1.49 9.31
C ASN A 82 -18.41 -2.05 10.45
N HIS A 83 -18.22 -3.32 10.81
CA HIS A 83 -18.95 -3.97 11.91
C HIS A 83 -18.74 -3.26 13.26
N VAL A 84 -17.55 -2.70 13.47
CA VAL A 84 -17.19 -1.98 14.70
C VAL A 84 -17.70 -0.54 14.67
N ILE A 85 -17.50 0.18 13.55
CA ILE A 85 -17.79 1.62 13.50
C ILE A 85 -19.26 1.95 13.21
N SER A 86 -19.96 1.13 12.43
CA SER A 86 -21.32 1.44 11.98
C SER A 86 -22.29 1.68 13.14
N PRO A 87 -22.38 0.82 14.18
CA PRO A 87 -23.27 1.07 15.31
C PRO A 87 -22.92 2.34 16.10
N LEU A 88 -21.63 2.71 16.14
CA LEU A 88 -21.17 3.91 16.85
C LEU A 88 -21.47 5.18 16.07
N LEU A 89 -21.34 5.13 14.74
CA LEU A 89 -21.72 6.23 13.86
C LEU A 89 -23.21 6.53 13.96
N ASP A 90 -24.06 5.50 13.99
CA ASP A 90 -25.51 5.66 14.16
C ASP A 90 -25.89 6.35 15.48
N VAL A 91 -25.09 6.15 16.54
CA VAL A 91 -25.34 6.74 17.86
C VAL A 91 -24.75 8.15 17.97
N TYR A 92 -23.50 8.34 17.55
CA TYR A 92 -22.77 9.60 17.76
C TYR A 92 -22.96 10.62 16.64
N PHE A 93 -23.22 10.15 15.42
CA PHE A 93 -23.29 10.94 14.20
C PHE A 93 -24.44 10.45 13.28
N PRO A 94 -25.69 10.36 13.79
CA PRO A 94 -26.81 9.75 13.07
C PRO A 94 -27.13 10.46 11.76
N GLU A 95 -27.75 9.73 10.83
CA GLU A 95 -28.35 10.31 9.64
C GLU A 95 -29.33 11.44 10.01
N GLY A 96 -29.29 12.55 9.26
CA GLY A 96 -30.08 13.74 9.54
C GLY A 96 -29.46 14.72 10.55
N SER A 97 -28.36 14.37 11.23
CA SER A 97 -27.59 15.30 12.08
C SER A 97 -26.92 16.45 11.30
N GLY A 98 -26.85 16.35 9.97
CA GLY A 98 -26.16 17.30 9.10
C GLY A 98 -24.64 17.10 9.06
N ILE A 99 -24.13 16.02 9.65
CA ILE A 99 -22.70 15.68 9.68
C ILE A 99 -22.38 14.78 8.49
N LYS A 100 -21.44 15.22 7.65
CA LYS A 100 -20.90 14.46 6.53
C LYS A 100 -19.71 13.62 7.01
N ILE A 101 -19.83 12.32 6.90
CA ILE A 101 -18.73 11.39 7.17
C ILE A 101 -17.91 11.24 5.88
N ILE A 102 -16.59 11.36 5.98
CA ILE A 102 -15.64 11.15 4.89
C ILE A 102 -14.55 10.18 5.34
N SER A 103 -13.87 9.60 4.36
CA SER A 103 -12.68 8.77 4.54
C SER A 103 -11.61 9.20 3.52
N GLU A 104 -10.37 8.81 3.79
CA GLU A 104 -9.19 9.11 2.96
C GLU A 104 -8.48 7.82 2.46
N PRO A 105 -9.19 6.88 1.81
CA PRO A 105 -8.57 5.66 1.29
C PRO A 105 -7.52 5.98 0.22
N GLY A 106 -6.30 5.50 0.42
CA GLY A 106 -5.21 5.57 -0.55
C GLY A 106 -4.85 4.17 -1.05
N SER A 107 -3.98 3.49 -0.29
CA SER A 107 -3.51 2.13 -0.56
C SER A 107 -4.64 1.15 -0.89
N TYR A 108 -5.79 1.28 -0.21
CA TYR A 108 -7.03 0.54 -0.50
C TYR A 108 -7.37 0.41 -1.99
N TYR A 109 -7.27 1.50 -2.76
CA TYR A 109 -7.68 1.49 -4.17
C TYR A 109 -6.58 0.99 -5.11
N VAL A 110 -5.32 1.21 -4.76
CA VAL A 110 -4.22 1.12 -5.73
C VAL A 110 -3.23 0.01 -5.43
N SER A 111 -3.08 -0.42 -4.16
CA SER A 111 -2.01 -1.32 -3.75
C SER A 111 -1.94 -2.58 -4.62
N SER A 112 -3.03 -3.34 -4.68
CA SER A 112 -3.15 -4.57 -5.46
C SER A 112 -3.46 -4.36 -6.94
N ALA A 113 -3.70 -3.12 -7.37
CA ALA A 113 -4.03 -2.81 -8.77
C ALA A 113 -2.79 -2.77 -9.69
N PHE A 114 -1.58 -2.80 -9.13
CA PHE A 114 -0.34 -2.75 -9.89
C PHE A 114 0.56 -3.94 -9.57
N THR A 115 1.12 -4.51 -10.63
CA THR A 115 2.18 -5.51 -10.61
C THR A 115 3.42 -4.92 -11.25
N LEU A 116 4.57 -5.10 -10.62
CA LEU A 116 5.87 -4.64 -11.12
C LEU A 116 6.68 -5.82 -11.66
N ALA A 117 7.18 -5.69 -12.88
CA ALA A 117 8.13 -6.62 -13.47
C ALA A 117 9.53 -5.99 -13.52
N VAL A 118 10.52 -6.66 -12.93
CA VAL A 118 11.93 -6.20 -12.90
C VAL A 118 12.84 -7.26 -13.49
N ASN A 119 13.98 -6.80 -14.02
CA ASN A 119 14.98 -7.66 -14.65
C ASN A 119 16.24 -7.75 -13.80
N ILE A 120 16.84 -8.93 -13.75
CA ILE A 120 18.13 -9.16 -13.08
C ILE A 120 19.24 -8.64 -13.99
N ILE A 121 19.98 -7.64 -13.53
CA ILE A 121 21.08 -7.00 -14.26
C ILE A 121 22.45 -7.47 -13.81
N ALA A 122 22.58 -7.99 -12.59
CA ALA A 122 23.80 -8.62 -12.11
C ALA A 122 23.50 -9.74 -11.11
N LYS A 123 24.44 -10.70 -11.03
CA LYS A 123 24.39 -11.86 -10.13
C LYS A 123 25.74 -12.03 -9.47
N LYS A 124 25.75 -12.35 -8.18
CA LYS A 124 26.94 -12.70 -7.41
C LYS A 124 26.68 -13.97 -6.61
N VAL A 125 27.63 -14.90 -6.65
CA VAL A 125 27.63 -16.11 -5.84
C VAL A 125 28.41 -15.84 -4.57
N VAL A 126 27.85 -16.21 -3.42
CA VAL A 126 28.44 -16.03 -2.10
C VAL A 126 28.49 -17.38 -1.41
N GLU A 127 29.63 -17.72 -0.82
CA GLU A 127 29.77 -18.91 0.01
C GLU A 127 28.96 -18.72 1.32
N SER A 128 28.19 -19.74 1.70
CA SER A 128 27.21 -19.78 2.80
C SER A 128 27.69 -19.18 4.14
N ASP A 129 29.00 -19.22 4.41
CA ASP A 129 29.62 -18.79 5.67
C ASP A 129 29.48 -17.29 6.02
N LYS A 130 29.01 -16.42 5.10
CA LYS A 130 28.87 -14.97 5.33
C LYS A 130 27.44 -14.47 5.62
N PHE A 131 26.41 -15.31 5.46
CA PHE A 131 25.01 -14.92 5.68
C PHE A 131 24.51 -15.17 7.11
N SER A 132 25.36 -15.75 7.97
CA SER A 132 24.99 -16.25 9.31
C SER A 132 25.59 -15.40 10.42
N SER A 133 25.16 -14.15 10.57
CA SER A 133 25.40 -13.41 11.82
C SER A 133 24.40 -13.85 12.89
N GLY A 134 24.69 -14.96 13.59
CA GLY A 134 24.20 -15.16 14.96
C GLY A 134 23.26 -16.33 15.28
N VAL A 135 22.97 -17.28 14.38
CA VAL A 135 22.21 -18.50 14.72
C VAL A 135 22.91 -19.75 14.20
N GLU A 136 22.83 -20.83 14.97
CA GLU A 136 23.57 -22.09 14.87
C GLU A 136 23.64 -22.69 13.46
N LYS A 137 24.82 -23.21 13.12
CA LYS A 137 25.15 -23.85 11.84
C LYS A 137 24.28 -25.09 11.60
N THR A 138 23.20 -24.95 10.84
CA THR A 138 22.67 -26.07 10.04
C THR A 138 23.52 -26.16 8.78
N GLY A 139 24.45 -27.11 8.76
CA GLY A 139 25.45 -27.26 7.69
C GLY A 139 24.85 -27.64 6.35
N SER A 140 24.45 -26.66 5.55
CA SER A 140 24.39 -26.82 4.10
C SER A 140 25.52 -26.00 3.45
N ASP A 141 26.41 -26.70 2.75
CA ASP A 141 27.51 -26.19 1.93
C ASP A 141 26.98 -25.57 0.62
N GLU A 142 25.72 -25.12 0.63
CA GLU A 142 24.97 -24.71 -0.55
C GLU A 142 25.28 -23.25 -0.89
N PRO A 143 25.44 -22.91 -2.18
CA PRO A 143 25.73 -21.54 -2.60
C PRO A 143 24.56 -20.61 -2.26
N ALA A 144 24.89 -19.40 -1.77
CA ALA A 144 23.93 -18.31 -1.63
C ALA A 144 24.07 -17.35 -2.82
N PHE A 145 22.97 -16.78 -3.27
CA PHE A 145 22.97 -15.85 -4.40
C PHE A 145 22.58 -14.43 -4.00
N VAL A 146 23.20 -13.45 -4.64
CA VAL A 146 22.84 -12.05 -4.55
C VAL A 146 22.49 -11.58 -5.96
N TYR A 147 21.24 -11.14 -6.16
CA TYR A 147 20.76 -10.64 -7.43
C TYR A 147 20.54 -9.12 -7.34
N TYR A 148 21.04 -8.41 -8.33
CA TYR A 148 20.82 -6.97 -8.49
C TYR A 148 19.82 -6.73 -9.61
N MET A 149 18.79 -5.94 -9.32
CA MET A 149 17.68 -5.66 -10.21
C MET A 149 17.83 -4.26 -10.82
N ASN A 150 17.10 -4.00 -11.90
CA ASN A 150 17.07 -2.70 -12.57
C ASN A 150 16.16 -1.66 -11.87
N ASP A 151 15.54 -2.00 -10.74
CA ASP A 151 14.78 -1.09 -9.89
C ASP A 151 15.07 -1.38 -8.41
N GLY A 152 14.90 -0.36 -7.56
CA GLY A 152 15.51 -0.25 -6.23
C GLY A 152 14.61 0.46 -5.22
N VAL A 153 15.13 0.62 -3.99
CA VAL A 153 14.49 1.42 -2.93
C VAL A 153 14.44 2.91 -3.26
N TYR A 154 15.29 3.38 -4.18
CA TYR A 154 15.25 4.75 -4.69
C TYR A 154 14.28 4.92 -5.88
N GLY A 155 13.56 3.86 -6.24
CA GLY A 155 12.54 3.82 -7.27
C GLY A 155 11.27 3.20 -6.70
N SER A 156 10.80 2.10 -7.30
CA SER A 156 9.49 1.53 -6.97
C SER A 156 9.40 0.86 -5.60
N PHE A 157 10.53 0.54 -4.96
CA PHE A 157 10.57 -0.11 -3.65
C PHE A 157 10.81 0.86 -2.50
N ALA A 158 10.54 2.16 -2.68
CA ALA A 158 10.76 3.17 -1.63
C ALA A 158 9.96 2.90 -0.36
N SER A 159 8.80 2.28 -0.48
CA SER A 159 7.99 1.82 0.66
C SER A 159 8.79 0.97 1.66
N LYS A 160 9.80 0.22 1.20
CA LYS A 160 10.69 -0.61 2.03
C LYS A 160 11.56 0.18 3.01
N LEU A 161 11.85 1.46 2.73
CA LEU A 161 12.60 2.33 3.64
C LEU A 161 11.75 2.79 4.84
N SER A 162 10.43 2.79 4.66
CA SER A 162 9.46 3.29 5.65
C SER A 162 8.72 2.18 6.37
N GLU A 163 8.50 1.05 5.70
CA GLU A 163 7.69 -0.07 6.19
C GLU A 163 8.41 -1.39 5.95
N ASP A 164 8.33 -2.30 6.94
CA ASP A 164 8.79 -3.68 6.81
C ASP A 164 7.78 -4.49 5.98
N LEU A 165 7.61 -4.11 4.72
CA LEU A 165 6.81 -4.86 3.77
C LEU A 165 7.56 -6.13 3.37
N ASN A 166 6.85 -7.26 3.47
CA ASN A 166 7.31 -8.53 2.95
C ASN A 166 6.90 -8.62 1.49
N THR A 167 7.70 -8.06 0.60
CA THR A 167 7.48 -8.21 -0.83
C THR A 167 7.94 -9.61 -1.25
N ILE A 168 7.03 -10.41 -1.78
CA ILE A 168 7.31 -11.78 -2.21
C ILE A 168 7.65 -11.74 -3.70
N PRO A 169 8.89 -12.09 -4.10
CA PRO A 169 9.25 -12.17 -5.51
C PRO A 169 8.70 -13.46 -6.14
N GLU A 170 8.03 -13.33 -7.28
CA GLU A 170 7.67 -14.47 -8.12
C GLU A 170 8.54 -14.53 -9.36
N VAL A 171 8.99 -15.72 -9.74
CA VAL A 171 9.81 -15.85 -10.95
C VAL A 171 8.94 -16.00 -12.18
N HIS A 172 9.16 -15.15 -13.20
CA HIS A 172 8.35 -15.18 -14.42
C HIS A 172 8.48 -16.49 -15.22
N LYS A 173 9.66 -17.12 -15.17
CA LYS A 173 9.89 -18.40 -15.86
C LYS A 173 9.22 -19.54 -15.09
N LYS A 174 8.47 -20.38 -15.79
CA LYS A 174 7.97 -21.65 -15.25
C LYS A 174 9.15 -22.62 -15.08
N TYR A 175 9.58 -22.80 -13.84
CA TYR A 175 10.52 -23.85 -13.45
C TYR A 175 9.77 -25.15 -13.14
N LYS A 176 10.48 -26.28 -13.17
CA LYS A 176 9.90 -27.54 -12.68
C LYS A 176 9.85 -27.49 -11.16
N ASP A 177 8.79 -28.05 -10.57
CA ASP A 177 8.62 -28.11 -9.10
C ASP A 177 9.80 -28.76 -8.36
N ASP A 178 10.60 -29.58 -9.06
CA ASP A 178 11.76 -30.29 -8.52
C ASP A 178 13.08 -29.49 -8.58
N GLU A 179 13.07 -28.23 -9.00
CA GLU A 179 14.30 -27.44 -9.06
C GLU A 179 14.84 -27.02 -7.69
N PRO A 180 16.17 -27.09 -7.47
CA PRO A 180 16.75 -26.75 -6.18
C PRO A 180 16.57 -25.26 -5.90
N LEU A 181 16.05 -24.96 -4.70
CA LEU A 181 15.92 -23.61 -4.19
C LEU A 181 17.14 -23.24 -3.36
N PHE A 182 17.63 -22.02 -3.55
CA PHE A 182 18.81 -21.49 -2.88
C PHE A 182 18.45 -20.23 -2.09
N THR A 183 19.17 -20.02 -0.99
CA THR A 183 19.08 -18.79 -0.23
C THR A 183 19.58 -17.62 -1.09
N SER A 184 18.70 -16.65 -1.31
CA SER A 184 18.95 -15.50 -2.18
C SER A 184 18.60 -14.18 -1.51
N SER A 185 19.30 -13.12 -1.89
CA SER A 185 18.98 -11.72 -1.51
C SER A 185 18.82 -10.87 -2.76
N LEU A 186 17.90 -9.90 -2.70
CA LEU A 186 17.56 -9.01 -3.82
C LEU A 186 17.92 -7.57 -3.49
N TRP A 187 18.68 -6.96 -4.41
CA TRP A 187 19.22 -5.62 -4.28
C TRP A 187 18.79 -4.77 -5.48
N GLY A 188 18.70 -3.46 -5.28
CA GLY A 188 18.51 -2.51 -6.36
C GLY A 188 19.82 -2.15 -7.10
N PRO A 189 19.74 -1.26 -8.09
CA PRO A 189 20.83 -0.97 -9.02
C PRO A 189 21.89 -0.01 -8.46
N SER A 190 21.66 0.65 -7.32
CA SER A 190 22.50 1.78 -6.86
C SER A 190 23.80 1.35 -6.17
N CYS A 191 23.95 0.07 -5.82
CA CYS A 191 25.04 -0.46 -5.00
C CYS A 191 25.18 0.22 -3.61
N ASP A 192 24.14 0.91 -3.14
CA ASP A 192 24.06 1.45 -1.79
C ASP A 192 23.68 0.35 -0.79
N GLU A 193 24.14 0.46 0.47
CA GLU A 193 23.84 -0.51 1.53
C GLU A 193 22.35 -0.52 1.90
N LEU A 194 21.64 0.59 1.68
CA LEU A 194 20.20 0.72 1.90
C LEU A 194 19.37 0.19 0.73
N ASP A 195 19.98 -0.05 -0.43
CA ASP A 195 19.29 -0.53 -1.64
C ASP A 195 19.08 -2.04 -1.62
N HIS A 196 18.60 -2.51 -0.48
CA HIS A 196 18.36 -3.90 -0.16
C HIS A 196 16.85 -4.13 -0.03
N ILE A 197 16.28 -4.88 -0.96
CA ILE A 197 14.82 -5.01 -1.09
C ILE A 197 14.33 -6.25 -0.33
N VAL A 198 14.99 -7.40 -0.56
CA VAL A 198 14.66 -8.66 0.10
C VAL A 198 15.92 -9.25 0.71
N GLU A 199 15.94 -9.31 2.05
CA GLU A 199 17.10 -9.81 2.79
C GLU A 199 17.38 -11.28 2.56
N LYS A 200 16.31 -12.08 2.56
CA LYS A 200 16.40 -13.52 2.43
C LYS A 200 15.12 -14.07 1.81
N CYS A 201 15.27 -14.74 0.68
CA CYS A 201 14.22 -15.50 0.02
C CYS A 201 14.78 -16.82 -0.53
N LEU A 202 13.89 -17.74 -0.88
CA LEU A 202 14.25 -18.99 -1.53
C LEU A 202 13.85 -18.87 -3.01
N LEU A 203 14.83 -18.96 -3.89
CA LEU A 203 14.64 -18.87 -5.33
C LEU A 203 15.46 -19.96 -6.02
N PRO A 204 15.02 -20.46 -7.20
CA PRO A 204 15.87 -21.26 -8.05
C PRO A 204 17.08 -20.44 -8.50
N GLU A 205 18.08 -21.10 -9.10
CA GLU A 205 19.21 -20.37 -9.67
C GLU A 205 18.76 -19.53 -10.89
N LEU A 206 18.83 -18.21 -10.75
CA LEU A 206 18.48 -17.25 -11.80
C LEU A 206 19.74 -16.75 -12.52
N ASN A 207 19.55 -16.19 -13.70
CA ASN A 207 20.60 -15.59 -14.52
C ASN A 207 20.31 -14.14 -14.84
N VAL A 208 21.35 -13.41 -15.25
CA VAL A 208 21.19 -12.05 -15.78
C VAL A 208 20.29 -12.10 -17.01
N GLY A 209 19.28 -11.23 -17.05
CA GLY A 209 18.22 -11.22 -18.05
C GLY A 209 16.93 -11.94 -17.63
N ASP A 210 16.91 -12.66 -16.50
CA ASP A 210 15.68 -13.24 -15.96
C ASP A 210 14.80 -12.18 -15.30
N TRP A 211 13.49 -12.44 -15.26
CA TRP A 211 12.47 -11.51 -14.77
C TRP A 211 11.86 -12.00 -13.45
N LEU A 212 11.71 -11.06 -12.53
CA LEU A 212 10.97 -11.22 -11.29
C LEU A 212 9.72 -10.33 -11.34
N ILE A 213 8.63 -10.88 -10.83
CA ILE A 213 7.31 -10.24 -10.75
C ILE A 213 7.02 -9.96 -9.27
N PHE A 214 6.52 -8.78 -8.99
CA PHE A 214 6.13 -8.33 -7.66
C PHE A 214 4.71 -7.79 -7.72
N ASP A 215 3.79 -8.50 -7.07
CA ASP A 215 2.41 -8.04 -6.91
C ASP A 215 2.28 -7.03 -5.78
N ASN A 216 1.12 -6.38 -5.71
CA ASN A 216 0.79 -5.36 -4.71
C ASN A 216 1.75 -4.15 -4.70
N MET A 217 2.18 -3.71 -5.87
CA MET A 217 3.18 -2.65 -6.07
C MET A 217 2.55 -1.31 -6.49
N GLY A 218 1.33 -1.00 -6.08
CA GLY A 218 0.64 0.23 -6.49
C GLY A 218 0.63 1.37 -5.47
N ALA A 219 0.82 1.07 -4.19
CA ALA A 219 0.93 2.09 -3.14
C ALA A 219 2.39 2.49 -2.94
N ASP A 220 2.67 3.79 -2.88
CA ASP A 220 4.00 4.37 -2.59
C ASP A 220 5.15 3.80 -3.44
N SER A 221 4.86 3.54 -4.73
CA SER A 221 5.82 2.98 -5.70
C SER A 221 6.09 3.93 -6.89
N LEU A 222 5.12 4.75 -7.27
CA LEU A 222 5.25 5.65 -8.43
C LEU A 222 5.85 7.00 -8.02
N HIS A 223 7.18 7.09 -8.03
CA HIS A 223 7.91 8.30 -7.64
C HIS A 223 8.43 9.15 -8.81
N GLU A 224 8.49 10.47 -8.61
CA GLU A 224 9.45 11.43 -9.19
C GLU A 224 10.67 10.83 -9.94
N PRO A 225 10.99 11.04 -11.24
CA PRO A 225 12.33 10.66 -11.70
C PRO A 225 13.34 11.49 -10.91
N SER A 226 14.30 10.82 -10.28
CA SER A 226 15.28 11.45 -9.40
C SER A 226 16.69 11.26 -9.96
N ALA A 227 17.67 11.96 -9.41
CA ALA A 227 19.07 11.68 -9.75
C ALA A 227 19.53 10.30 -9.25
N PHE A 228 18.85 9.75 -8.23
CA PHE A 228 19.21 8.47 -7.60
C PHE A 228 18.78 7.25 -8.42
N ASN A 229 17.79 7.39 -9.30
CA ASN A 229 17.36 6.33 -10.24
C ASN A 229 17.79 6.59 -11.69
N ASP A 230 18.82 7.41 -11.90
CA ASP A 230 19.28 7.86 -13.23
C ASP A 230 18.14 8.43 -14.10
N ARG A 231 17.09 8.97 -13.45
CA ARG A 231 15.85 9.47 -14.06
C ARG A 231 15.10 8.44 -14.91
N GLN A 232 15.34 7.15 -14.71
CA GLN A 232 14.60 6.08 -15.37
C GLN A 232 13.37 5.72 -14.55
N ARG A 233 12.26 5.43 -15.23
CA ARG A 233 11.03 4.92 -14.62
C ARG A 233 10.55 3.67 -15.37
N PRO A 234 9.95 2.70 -14.66
CA PRO A 234 9.23 1.63 -15.31
C PRO A 234 8.15 2.18 -16.26
N ALA A 235 8.00 1.53 -17.41
CA ALA A 235 6.86 1.81 -18.30
C ALA A 235 5.57 1.35 -17.60
N ILE A 236 4.50 2.13 -17.75
CA ILE A 236 3.20 1.83 -17.14
C ILE A 236 2.25 1.38 -18.25
N TYR A 237 1.71 0.18 -18.10
CA TYR A 237 0.69 -0.38 -18.99
C TYR A 237 -0.59 -0.59 -18.18
N TYR A 238 -1.69 -0.04 -18.66
CA TYR A 238 -3.00 -0.21 -18.05
C TYR A 238 -3.77 -1.31 -18.76
N MET A 239 -4.47 -2.14 -18.00
CA MET A 239 -5.40 -3.14 -18.51
C MET A 239 -6.74 -3.03 -17.79
N MET A 240 -7.79 -3.46 -18.46
CA MET A 240 -9.17 -3.42 -17.95
C MET A 240 -9.92 -4.56 -18.61
N SER A 241 -10.77 -5.27 -17.85
CA SER A 241 -11.61 -6.30 -18.42
C SER A 241 -12.78 -5.68 -19.20
N PHE A 242 -13.36 -6.45 -20.12
CA PHE A 242 -14.55 -5.98 -20.84
C PHE A 242 -15.74 -5.76 -19.90
N SER A 243 -15.90 -6.59 -18.86
CA SER A 243 -16.97 -6.42 -17.87
C SER A 243 -16.83 -5.10 -17.12
N ASP A 244 -15.64 -4.79 -16.60
CA ASP A 244 -15.43 -3.54 -15.84
C ASP A 244 -15.69 -2.31 -16.70
N TRP A 245 -15.31 -2.37 -17.98
CA TRP A 245 -15.59 -1.30 -18.93
C TRP A 245 -17.08 -1.06 -19.15
N TYR A 246 -17.89 -2.13 -19.23
CA TYR A 246 -19.35 -2.00 -19.34
C TYR A 246 -19.96 -1.46 -18.03
N GLU A 247 -19.52 -1.96 -16.88
CA GLU A 247 -20.00 -1.47 -15.58
C GLU A 247 -19.67 0.01 -15.37
N MET A 248 -18.49 0.47 -15.80
CA MET A 248 -18.14 1.90 -15.78
C MET A 248 -19.08 2.75 -16.64
N GLN A 249 -19.50 2.25 -17.81
CA GLN A 249 -20.46 2.95 -18.67
C GLN A 249 -21.85 3.00 -18.06
N ASP A 250 -22.31 1.89 -17.48
CA ASP A 250 -23.60 1.80 -16.80
C ASP A 250 -23.65 2.71 -15.56
N ALA A 251 -22.51 2.91 -14.89
CA ALA A 251 -22.35 3.88 -13.80
C ALA A 251 -22.33 5.35 -14.27
N GLY A 252 -22.46 5.61 -15.58
CA GLY A 252 -22.53 6.94 -16.16
C GLY A 252 -21.18 7.61 -16.42
N ILE A 253 -20.07 6.85 -16.37
CA ILE A 253 -18.74 7.37 -16.77
C ILE A 253 -18.67 7.36 -18.30
N THR A 254 -18.94 8.50 -18.91
CA THR A 254 -18.94 8.65 -20.37
C THR A 254 -17.56 9.02 -20.91
N SER A 255 -17.37 8.87 -22.23
CA SER A 255 -16.12 9.30 -22.88
C SER A 255 -15.81 10.79 -22.69
N ASP A 256 -16.81 11.61 -22.37
CA ASP A 256 -16.64 13.04 -22.14
C ASP A 256 -15.94 13.36 -20.80
N THR A 257 -16.04 12.50 -19.80
CA THR A 257 -15.26 12.59 -18.55
C THR A 257 -13.87 11.97 -18.69
N MET A 258 -13.64 11.12 -19.70
CA MET A 258 -12.41 10.34 -19.91
C MET A 258 -11.65 10.74 -21.19
N LYS A 259 -11.57 12.05 -21.49
CA LYS A 259 -11.02 12.58 -22.76
C LYS A 259 -9.57 12.18 -23.07
N ASN A 260 -8.79 11.80 -22.05
CA ASN A 260 -7.39 11.42 -22.18
C ASN A 260 -7.19 9.89 -22.23
N PHE A 261 -8.26 9.10 -22.20
CA PHE A 261 -8.17 7.64 -22.24
C PHE A 261 -8.42 7.14 -23.65
N PHE A 262 -7.53 6.27 -24.12
CA PHE A 262 -7.67 5.60 -25.40
C PHE A 262 -7.77 4.10 -25.16
N PHE A 263 -8.97 3.56 -25.27
CA PHE A 263 -9.25 2.14 -25.06
C PHE A 263 -9.10 1.39 -26.39
N VAL A 264 -8.30 0.34 -26.38
CA VAL A 264 -8.09 -0.54 -27.54
C VAL A 264 -8.30 -1.98 -27.07
N PRO A 265 -9.05 -2.81 -27.82
CA PRO A 265 -9.10 -4.24 -27.54
C PRO A 265 -7.68 -4.81 -27.50
N SER A 266 -7.38 -5.57 -26.44
CA SER A 266 -6.07 -6.21 -26.31
C SER A 266 -5.80 -7.12 -27.50
N CYS A 267 -4.60 -7.03 -28.08
CA CYS A 267 -4.11 -8.00 -29.07
C CYS A 267 -3.60 -9.30 -28.43
N ILE A 268 -3.57 -9.35 -27.09
CA ILE A 268 -3.14 -10.49 -26.30
C ILE A 268 -4.39 -11.33 -25.99
N GLN A 269 -4.57 -12.45 -26.69
CA GLN A 269 -5.50 -13.49 -26.27
C GLN A 269 -4.87 -14.23 -25.10
N LEU A 270 -5.19 -13.82 -23.86
CA LEU A 270 -4.86 -14.61 -22.67
C LEU A 270 -5.64 -15.92 -22.76
N SER A 271 -4.93 -17.06 -22.76
CA SER A 271 -5.57 -18.37 -22.72
C SER A 271 -6.08 -18.64 -21.30
N GLN A 272 -7.04 -19.55 -21.15
CA GLN A 272 -7.55 -19.96 -19.82
C GLN A 272 -6.45 -20.54 -18.90
N GLU A 273 -5.27 -20.87 -19.43
CA GLU A 273 -4.12 -21.38 -18.68
C GLU A 273 -3.17 -20.27 -18.16
N ASP A 274 -3.42 -19.01 -18.53
CA ASP A 274 -2.62 -17.83 -18.13
C ASP A 274 -3.26 -17.02 -16.99
N SER A 275 -4.26 -17.57 -16.29
CA SER A 275 -4.84 -16.93 -15.12
C SER A 275 -3.85 -16.94 -13.95
N PHE A 276 -3.39 -15.76 -13.54
CA PHE A 276 -2.69 -15.58 -12.27
C PHE A 276 -3.63 -15.97 -11.12
N SER A 277 -3.12 -16.72 -10.15
CA SER A 277 -3.90 -17.20 -9.02
C SER A 277 -4.37 -16.03 -8.16
N THR A 278 -5.67 -15.81 -8.09
CA THR A 278 -6.31 -14.82 -7.20
C THR A 278 -6.51 -15.33 -5.78
N GLU A 279 -5.69 -16.26 -5.29
CA GLU A 279 -5.81 -16.82 -3.93
C GLU A 279 -4.60 -16.47 -3.07
N ALA A 280 -4.70 -15.37 -2.30
CA ALA A 280 -4.66 -15.33 -0.83
C ALA A 280 -4.51 -13.89 -0.31
#